data_AF-A0A6A6KNW2-F1
#
_entry.id   AF-A0A6A6KNW2-F1
#
_cell.length_a   1.000
_cell.length_b   1.000
_cell.length_c   1.000
_cell.angle_alpha   90.00
_cell.angle_beta   90.00
_cell.angle_gamma   90.00
#
_symmetry.space_group_name_H-M   'P 1'
#
loop_
_entity.id
_entity.type
_entity.pdbx_description
1 polymer ?
#
loop_
_entity_poly.entity_id
_entity_poly.type
_entity_poly.pdbx_seq_one_letter_code
_entity_poly.pdbx_strand_id
1 'polypeptide(L)'
;MAHGAYGKRRVAERKPHLGRRSKGIGVEKKSKPKSVSLKNQIRSIERTSSRSQRGAEKKLEGLQKQQEIHTRLALERKIFLQDRKIKFFERRKIERRIRRLEKVQRASSGQAQDVEIAEQLSKLKEDLEYVRFFPKSEKYVSLFNGGDDSNIVDRRNGLRKQIKANLSAAAASGKDLEGNMLLVLLAKQHLRQMSARALISSSAF
;
A
#
# COMPACT_ATOMS: atom_id res chain seq x y z
N MET A 1 27.43 -35.00 -30.22
CA MET A 1 28.79 -34.59 -29.80
C MET A 1 28.77 -33.10 -29.47
N ALA A 2 29.54 -32.70 -28.47
CA ALA A 2 29.32 -31.52 -27.62
C ALA A 2 29.64 -30.16 -28.27
N HIS A 3 28.79 -29.16 -28.00
CA HIS A 3 29.09 -27.73 -28.18
C HIS A 3 29.30 -27.07 -26.81
N GLY A 4 30.37 -26.28 -26.68
CA GLY A 4 30.52 -25.30 -25.59
C GLY A 4 31.87 -25.33 -24.89
N ALA A 5 32.89 -24.77 -25.54
CA ALA A 5 34.18 -24.50 -24.91
C ALA A 5 34.04 -23.42 -23.82
N TYR A 6 34.42 -23.77 -22.60
CA TYR A 6 34.51 -22.86 -21.46
C TYR A 6 35.65 -21.85 -21.65
N GLY A 7 35.31 -20.67 -22.17
CA GLY A 7 36.23 -19.55 -22.34
C GLY A 7 36.25 -18.61 -21.13
N LYS A 8 37.28 -18.76 -20.30
CA LYS A 8 37.99 -17.69 -19.53
C LYS A 8 37.18 -16.92 -18.46
N ARG A 9 37.41 -17.33 -17.20
CA ARG A 9 37.32 -16.48 -16.00
C ARG A 9 38.18 -15.22 -16.21
N ARG A 10 37.57 -14.04 -16.30
CA ARG A 10 38.27 -12.75 -16.08
C ARG A 10 38.03 -12.33 -14.64
N VAL A 11 39.11 -12.36 -13.86
CA VAL A 11 39.23 -11.75 -12.54
C VAL A 11 38.99 -10.24 -12.73
N ALA A 12 37.88 -9.72 -12.20
CA ALA A 12 37.60 -8.30 -12.21
C ALA A 12 38.51 -7.62 -11.17
N GLU A 13 39.57 -6.99 -11.67
CA GLU A 13 40.46 -6.12 -10.93
C GLU A 13 39.69 -5.01 -10.21
N ARG A 14 40.10 -4.78 -8.96
CA ARG A 14 39.65 -3.70 -8.09
C ARG A 14 39.91 -2.36 -8.77
N LYS A 15 38.86 -1.59 -9.08
CA LYS A 15 39.02 -0.20 -9.53
C LYS A 15 39.33 0.73 -8.35
N PRO A 16 40.35 1.60 -8.43
CA PRO A 16 40.67 2.56 -7.38
C PRO A 16 39.71 3.75 -7.38
N HIS A 17 39.58 4.30 -6.18
CA HIS A 17 38.74 5.41 -5.74
C HIS A 17 39.10 6.73 -6.46
N LEU A 18 38.40 7.07 -7.55
CA LEU A 18 38.47 8.40 -8.16
C LEU A 18 37.38 9.32 -7.61
N GLY A 19 37.67 9.89 -6.44
CA GLY A 19 37.02 11.10 -5.97
C GLY A 19 37.53 12.30 -6.77
N ARG A 20 36.77 12.72 -7.79
CA ARG A 20 36.93 14.05 -8.40
C ARG A 20 35.58 14.52 -8.94
N ARG A 21 34.72 14.97 -8.04
CA ARG A 21 33.49 15.68 -8.40
C ARG A 21 33.90 17.06 -8.91
N SER A 22 33.64 17.33 -10.19
CA SER A 22 33.87 18.62 -10.82
C SER A 22 33.15 19.73 -10.04
N LYS A 23 33.86 20.83 -9.79
CA LYS A 23 33.30 22.09 -9.28
C LYS A 23 32.36 22.65 -10.36
N GLY A 24 31.09 22.27 -10.30
CA GLY A 24 30.03 23.06 -10.90
C GLY A 24 29.89 24.34 -10.09
N ILE A 25 29.90 25.49 -10.77
CA ILE A 25 29.58 26.81 -10.21
C ILE A 25 28.20 26.69 -9.55
N GLY A 26 28.21 26.51 -8.24
CA GLY A 26 27.02 26.24 -7.45
C GLY A 26 26.39 27.56 -7.05
N VAL A 27 25.19 27.82 -7.54
CA VAL A 27 24.24 28.71 -6.88
C VAL A 27 24.25 28.34 -5.39
N GLU A 28 24.65 29.26 -4.52
CA GLU A 28 24.64 29.06 -3.07
C GLU A 28 23.21 28.80 -2.61
N LYS A 29 22.82 27.52 -2.59
CA LYS A 29 21.64 27.09 -1.87
C LYS A 29 21.97 27.28 -0.39
N LYS A 30 21.60 28.44 0.17
CA LYS A 30 21.60 28.68 1.62
C LYS A 30 21.02 27.44 2.29
N SER A 31 21.88 26.70 2.98
CA SER A 31 21.48 25.46 3.65
C SER A 31 20.46 25.83 4.71
N LYS A 32 19.22 25.33 4.59
CA LYS A 32 18.19 25.57 5.60
C LYS A 32 18.72 25.12 6.98
N PRO A 33 18.52 25.90 8.05
CA PRO A 33 18.98 25.50 9.37
C PRO A 33 18.39 24.13 9.73
N LYS A 34 19.23 23.25 10.26
CA LYS A 34 18.82 21.90 10.65
C LYS A 34 17.76 22.02 11.76
N SER A 35 16.53 21.64 11.48
CA SER A 35 15.49 21.59 12.51
C SER A 35 15.88 20.56 13.57
N VAL A 36 15.86 20.97 14.84
CA VAL A 36 16.17 20.09 15.96
C VAL A 36 15.11 18.98 16.02
N SER A 37 15.51 17.72 16.30
CA SER A 37 14.60 16.58 16.42
C SER A 37 13.48 16.85 17.45
N LEU A 38 12.25 16.38 17.18
CA LEU A 38 11.10 16.52 18.09
C LEU A 38 11.42 16.07 19.53
N LYS A 39 12.14 14.95 19.69
CA LYS A 39 12.59 14.46 21.00
C LYS A 39 13.53 15.43 21.73
N ASN A 40 14.32 16.19 21.00
CA ASN A 40 15.20 17.21 21.59
C ASN A 40 14.40 18.47 21.94
N GLN A 41 13.41 18.84 21.12
CA GLN A 41 12.52 19.96 21.40
C GLN A 41 11.70 19.71 22.67
N ILE A 42 11.12 18.51 22.82
CA ILE A 42 10.42 18.05 24.04
C ILE A 42 11.34 18.18 25.25
N ARG A 43 12.52 17.54 25.22
CA ARG A 43 13.50 17.60 26.32
C ARG A 43 13.93 19.02 26.65
N SER A 44 14.10 19.88 25.65
CA SER A 44 14.49 21.28 25.84
C SER A 44 13.40 22.08 26.56
N ILE A 45 12.14 21.88 26.16
CA ILE A 45 10.99 22.55 26.77
C ILE A 45 10.74 22.01 28.18
N GLU A 46 10.80 20.70 28.42
CA GLU A 46 10.70 20.10 29.76
C GLU A 46 11.73 20.67 30.73
N ARG A 47 12.99 20.81 30.29
CA ARG A 47 14.06 21.40 31.11
C ARG A 47 13.83 22.87 31.42
N THR A 48 13.24 23.63 30.49
CA THR A 48 13.04 25.10 30.63
C THR A 48 11.74 25.43 31.38
N SER A 49 10.71 24.58 31.22
CA SER A 49 9.38 24.70 31.83
C SER A 49 9.40 24.53 33.36
N SER A 50 10.45 23.94 33.92
CA SER A 50 10.68 23.90 35.36
C SER A 50 10.79 25.29 36.01
N ARG A 51 10.99 26.36 35.22
CA ARG A 51 11.12 27.75 35.68
C ARG A 51 9.95 28.69 35.32
N SER A 52 9.11 28.37 34.33
CA SER A 52 7.96 29.20 33.92
C SER A 52 6.87 28.36 33.24
N GLN A 53 5.68 28.29 33.85
CA GLN A 53 4.73 27.19 33.65
C GLN A 53 3.65 27.44 32.58
N ARG A 54 2.98 28.60 32.58
CA ARG A 54 1.63 28.74 31.95
C ARG A 54 1.56 28.74 30.41
N GLY A 55 2.69 28.81 29.70
CA GLY A 55 2.74 28.77 28.23
C GLY A 55 3.59 27.65 27.62
N ALA A 56 4.42 27.00 28.44
CA ALA A 56 5.28 25.90 28.03
C ALA A 56 4.51 24.58 27.94
N GLU A 57 3.52 24.38 28.81
CA GLU A 57 2.71 23.15 28.92
C GLU A 57 1.93 22.85 27.64
N LYS A 58 1.21 23.82 27.07
CA LYS A 58 0.45 23.63 25.80
C LYS A 58 1.37 23.28 24.61
N LYS A 59 2.57 23.88 24.57
CA LYS A 59 3.57 23.59 23.53
C LYS A 59 4.15 22.19 23.72
N LEU A 60 4.42 21.81 24.97
CA LEU A 60 4.90 20.48 25.33
C LEU A 60 3.88 19.41 24.94
N GLU A 61 2.61 19.60 25.31
CA GLU A 61 1.50 18.70 24.97
C GLU A 61 1.36 18.53 23.45
N GLY A 62 1.45 19.63 22.68
CA GLY A 62 1.43 19.59 21.22
C GLY A 62 2.57 18.76 20.62
N LEU A 63 3.80 18.92 21.15
CA LEU A 63 4.96 18.13 20.71
C LEU A 63 4.86 16.67 21.13
N GLN A 64 4.31 16.37 22.30
CA GLN A 64 4.07 15.00 22.77
C GLN A 64 3.07 14.29 21.85
N LYS A 65 1.94 14.92 21.52
CA LYS A 65 0.98 14.38 20.53
C LYS A 65 1.62 14.12 19.16
N GLN A 66 2.47 15.02 18.69
CA GLN A 66 3.22 14.81 17.44
C GLN A 66 4.18 13.61 17.53
N GLN A 67 4.86 13.47 18.66
CA GLN A 67 5.78 12.36 18.92
C GLN A 67 5.03 11.02 18.95
N GLU A 68 3.87 10.97 19.60
CA GLU A 68 2.99 9.79 19.62
C GLU A 68 2.54 9.40 18.21
N ILE A 69 2.06 10.35 17.42
CA ILE A 69 1.68 10.12 16.02
C ILE A 69 2.87 9.57 15.24
N HIS A 70 4.07 10.14 15.40
CA HIS A 70 5.28 9.63 14.74
C HIS A 70 5.62 8.19 15.17
N THR A 71 5.51 7.87 16.46
CA THR A 71 5.76 6.50 16.94
C THR A 71 4.74 5.51 16.38
N ARG A 72 3.45 5.88 16.38
CA ARG A 72 2.36 5.08 15.80
C ARG A 72 2.59 4.83 14.31
N LEU A 73 2.86 5.86 13.52
CA LEU A 73 3.12 5.74 12.09
C LEU A 73 4.37 4.90 11.78
N ALA A 74 5.39 4.95 12.64
CA ALA A 74 6.57 4.11 12.48
C ALA A 74 6.25 2.63 12.71
N LEU A 75 5.41 2.30 13.69
CA LEU A 75 4.93 0.94 13.93
C LEU A 75 4.06 0.43 12.79
N GLU A 76 3.07 1.22 12.35
CA GLU A 76 2.23 0.90 11.20
C GLU A 76 3.07 0.67 9.93
N ARG A 77 4.11 1.49 9.71
CA ARG A 77 5.04 1.30 8.59
C ARG A 77 5.82 0.00 8.70
N LYS A 78 6.26 -0.39 9.90
CA LYS A 78 6.97 -1.64 10.14
C LYS A 78 6.09 -2.85 9.79
N ILE A 79 4.86 -2.86 10.30
CA ILE A 79 3.86 -3.92 10.01
C ILE A 79 3.56 -3.96 8.51
N PHE A 80 3.28 -2.80 7.91
CA PHE A 80 3.01 -2.70 6.47
C PHE A 80 4.16 -3.26 5.62
N LEU A 81 5.41 -2.96 5.95
CA LEU A 81 6.56 -3.45 5.17
C LEU A 81 6.73 -4.96 5.26
N GLN A 82 6.43 -5.56 6.42
CA GLN A 82 6.44 -7.01 6.61
C GLN A 82 5.36 -7.69 5.76
N ASP A 83 4.13 -7.17 5.81
CA ASP A 83 2.97 -7.84 5.20
C ASP A 83 2.75 -7.48 3.73
N ARG A 84 3.36 -6.39 3.24
CA ARG A 84 3.18 -5.88 1.86
C ARG A 84 3.37 -6.95 0.80
N LYS A 85 4.37 -7.82 0.94
CA LYS A 85 4.66 -8.86 -0.05
C LYS A 85 3.60 -9.96 -0.02
N ILE A 86 3.22 -10.42 1.17
CA ILE A 86 2.17 -11.44 1.35
C ILE A 86 0.87 -10.92 0.72
N LYS A 87 0.40 -9.74 1.15
CA LYS A 87 -0.80 -9.09 0.60
C LYS A 87 -0.75 -8.90 -0.92
N PHE A 88 0.41 -8.53 -1.48
CA PHE A 88 0.57 -8.37 -2.92
C PHE A 88 0.36 -9.69 -3.68
N PHE A 89 0.95 -10.78 -3.20
CA PHE A 89 0.81 -12.09 -3.86
C PHE A 89 -0.60 -12.65 -3.72
N GLU A 90 -1.23 -12.52 -2.56
CA GLU A 90 -2.61 -12.96 -2.36
C GLU A 90 -3.58 -12.17 -3.23
N ARG A 91 -3.47 -10.83 -3.23
CA ARG A 91 -4.27 -9.98 -4.13
C ARG A 91 -4.12 -10.41 -5.59
N ARG A 92 -2.88 -10.62 -6.05
CA ARG A 92 -2.60 -11.04 -7.43
C ARG A 92 -3.10 -12.46 -7.73
N LYS A 93 -3.13 -13.37 -6.75
CA LYS A 93 -3.74 -14.70 -6.90
C LYS A 93 -5.26 -14.57 -7.09
N ILE A 94 -5.93 -13.79 -6.24
CA ILE A 94 -7.38 -13.55 -6.29
C ILE A 94 -7.78 -12.88 -7.61
N GLU A 95 -7.12 -11.76 -7.97
CA GLU A 95 -7.37 -11.05 -9.23
C GLU A 95 -7.25 -11.96 -10.45
N ARG A 96 -6.26 -12.86 -10.48
CA ARG A 96 -6.11 -13.83 -11.58
C ARG A 96 -7.20 -14.88 -11.59
N ARG A 97 -7.65 -15.35 -10.42
CA ARG A 97 -8.74 -16.34 -10.33
C ARG A 97 -10.05 -15.72 -10.79
N ILE A 98 -10.36 -14.49 -10.38
CA ILE A 98 -11.51 -13.71 -10.86
C ILE A 98 -11.49 -13.61 -12.39
N ARG A 99 -10.39 -13.11 -12.97
CA ARG A 99 -10.28 -12.97 -14.45
C ARG A 99 -10.46 -14.29 -15.20
N ARG A 100 -10.00 -15.40 -14.63
CA ARG A 100 -10.16 -16.74 -15.23
C ARG A 100 -11.62 -17.17 -15.18
N LEU A 101 -12.28 -17.03 -14.03
CA LEU A 101 -13.69 -17.37 -13.86
C LEU A 101 -14.60 -16.50 -14.73
N GLU A 102 -14.37 -15.19 -14.78
CA GLU A 102 -15.10 -14.27 -15.68
C GLU A 102 -14.89 -14.61 -17.16
N LYS A 103 -13.75 -15.20 -17.53
CA LYS A 103 -13.52 -15.69 -18.90
C LYS A 103 -14.32 -16.97 -19.16
N VAL A 104 -14.36 -17.89 -18.20
CA VAL A 104 -15.15 -19.13 -18.30
C VAL A 104 -16.63 -18.80 -18.39
N GLN A 105 -17.14 -17.92 -17.52
CA GLN A 105 -18.53 -17.48 -17.50
C GLN A 105 -19.01 -16.89 -18.84
N ARG A 106 -18.13 -16.18 -19.56
CA ARG A 106 -18.44 -15.64 -20.88
C ARG A 106 -18.42 -16.68 -22.00
N ALA A 107 -17.79 -17.82 -21.77
CA ALA A 107 -17.67 -18.91 -22.74
C ALA A 107 -18.65 -20.06 -22.45
N SER A 108 -19.17 -20.18 -21.22
CA SER A 108 -20.23 -21.12 -20.85
C SER A 108 -21.60 -20.60 -21.30
N SER A 109 -22.46 -21.53 -21.75
CA SER A 109 -23.87 -21.28 -22.08
C SER A 109 -24.84 -22.03 -21.17
N GLY A 110 -24.34 -22.64 -20.09
CA GLY A 110 -25.11 -23.50 -19.19
C GLY A 110 -25.48 -22.81 -17.88
N GLN A 111 -26.79 -22.61 -17.65
CA GLN A 111 -27.32 -21.89 -16.49
C GLN A 111 -26.86 -22.43 -15.13
N ALA A 112 -26.72 -23.76 -14.97
CA ALA A 112 -26.27 -24.35 -13.71
C ALA A 112 -24.80 -24.03 -13.39
N GLN A 113 -23.92 -24.04 -14.40
CA GLN A 113 -22.51 -23.68 -14.23
C GLN A 113 -22.34 -22.19 -13.93
N ASP A 114 -23.21 -21.35 -14.51
CA ASP A 114 -23.16 -19.90 -14.29
C ASP A 114 -23.47 -19.53 -12.83
N VAL A 115 -24.38 -20.25 -12.16
CA VAL A 115 -24.70 -20.05 -10.73
C VAL A 115 -23.48 -20.40 -9.86
N GLU A 116 -22.87 -21.56 -10.07
CA GLU A 116 -21.67 -21.97 -9.32
C GLU A 116 -20.50 -20.99 -9.53
N ILE A 117 -20.31 -20.52 -10.77
CA ILE A 117 -19.28 -19.53 -11.10
C ILE A 117 -19.57 -18.19 -10.40
N ALA A 118 -20.84 -17.75 -10.36
CA ALA A 118 -21.24 -16.53 -9.68
C ALA A 118 -20.97 -16.59 -8.17
N GLU A 119 -21.23 -17.74 -7.52
CA GLU A 119 -20.90 -17.97 -6.11
C GLU A 119 -19.39 -17.98 -5.85
N GLN A 120 -18.60 -18.58 -6.74
CA GLN A 120 -17.14 -18.53 -6.63
C GLN A 120 -16.61 -17.11 -6.81
N LEU A 121 -17.20 -16.33 -7.73
CA LEU A 121 -16.84 -14.94 -7.96
C LEU A 121 -17.21 -14.05 -6.77
N SER A 122 -18.36 -14.27 -6.12
CA SER A 122 -18.74 -13.50 -4.93
C SER A 122 -17.74 -13.72 -3.78
N LYS A 123 -17.39 -14.98 -3.48
CA LYS A 123 -16.37 -15.32 -2.48
C LYS A 123 -15.01 -14.66 -2.76
N LEU A 124 -14.55 -14.72 -4.01
CA LEU A 124 -13.27 -14.10 -4.40
C LEU A 124 -13.29 -12.57 -4.32
N LYS A 125 -14.45 -11.93 -4.55
CA LYS A 125 -14.59 -10.48 -4.38
C LYS A 125 -14.50 -10.09 -2.91
N GLU A 126 -15.12 -10.84 -2.01
CA GLU A 126 -14.97 -10.63 -0.56
C GLU A 126 -13.52 -10.80 -0.09
N ASP A 127 -12.82 -11.82 -0.60
CA ASP A 127 -11.40 -12.02 -0.31
C ASP A 127 -10.55 -10.86 -0.85
N LEU A 128 -10.88 -10.33 -2.03
CA LEU A 128 -10.18 -9.17 -2.61
C LEU A 128 -10.35 -7.93 -1.73
N GLU A 129 -11.56 -7.67 -1.24
CA GLU A 129 -11.86 -6.59 -0.30
C GLU A 129 -11.07 -6.76 1.00
N TYR A 130 -11.05 -7.98 1.54
CA TYR A 130 -10.29 -8.30 2.74
C TYR A 130 -8.80 -7.96 2.57
N VAL A 131 -8.16 -8.39 1.48
CA VAL A 131 -6.73 -8.08 1.24
C VAL A 131 -6.51 -6.58 1.03
N ARG A 132 -7.42 -5.91 0.33
CA ARG A 132 -7.25 -4.51 -0.08
C ARG A 132 -7.43 -3.54 1.09
N PHE A 133 -8.49 -3.73 1.87
CA PHE A 133 -8.90 -2.83 2.95
C PHE A 133 -8.50 -3.32 4.35
N PHE A 134 -7.62 -4.31 4.43
CA PHE A 134 -7.09 -4.81 5.70
C PHE A 134 -6.51 -3.68 6.59
N PRO A 135 -6.84 -3.63 7.90
CA PRO A 135 -6.35 -2.61 8.84
C PRO A 135 -4.82 -2.52 8.88
N LYS A 136 -4.27 -1.30 8.80
CA LYS A 136 -2.80 -1.07 8.83
C LYS A 136 -2.18 -1.22 10.23
N SER A 137 -3.00 -1.18 11.27
CA SER A 137 -2.62 -1.29 12.68
C SER A 137 -2.39 -2.74 13.11
N GLU A 138 -2.90 -3.72 12.36
CA GLU A 138 -2.86 -5.13 12.72
C GLU A 138 -1.96 -5.95 11.79
N LYS A 139 -1.47 -7.08 12.31
CA LYS A 139 -0.75 -8.07 11.51
C LYS A 139 -1.72 -8.82 10.59
N TYR A 140 -1.34 -8.91 9.32
CA TYR A 140 -2.10 -9.60 8.29
C TYR A 140 -2.30 -11.09 8.58
N VAL A 141 -3.53 -11.58 8.40
CA VAL A 141 -3.85 -13.01 8.46
C VAL A 141 -4.05 -13.50 7.04
N SER A 142 -3.09 -14.29 6.56
CA SER A 142 -3.05 -14.82 5.19
C SER A 142 -4.24 -15.75 4.91
N LEU A 143 -4.76 -15.70 3.69
CA LEU A 143 -5.89 -16.51 3.22
C LEU A 143 -5.43 -17.84 2.62
N PHE A 144 -4.27 -17.87 1.97
CA PHE A 144 -3.76 -19.06 1.27
C PHE A 144 -2.66 -19.80 2.03
N ASN A 145 -2.06 -19.17 3.04
CA ASN A 145 -0.95 -19.71 3.80
C ASN A 145 -1.28 -19.62 5.29
N GLY A 146 -1.23 -20.76 6.00
CA GLY A 146 -1.68 -20.87 7.39
C GLY A 146 -3.07 -21.48 7.43
N GLY A 147 -3.15 -22.69 7.97
CA GLY A 147 -4.31 -23.57 7.88
C GLY A 147 -5.62 -22.98 8.35
N ASP A 148 -6.68 -23.75 8.19
CA ASP A 148 -8.05 -23.35 8.52
C ASP A 148 -8.43 -23.78 9.93
N ASP A 149 -7.58 -23.41 10.90
CA ASP A 149 -7.93 -23.54 12.31
C ASP A 149 -9.14 -22.64 12.62
N SER A 150 -10.10 -23.14 13.39
CA SER A 150 -11.35 -22.43 13.73
C SER A 150 -11.08 -21.00 14.23
N ASN A 151 -10.13 -20.86 15.15
CA ASN A 151 -9.71 -19.55 15.70
C ASN A 151 -9.22 -18.56 14.62
N ILE A 152 -8.51 -19.05 13.60
CA ILE A 152 -7.98 -18.21 12.52
C ILE A 152 -9.12 -17.78 11.60
N VAL A 153 -10.03 -18.71 11.28
CA VAL A 153 -11.22 -18.45 10.47
C VAL A 153 -12.13 -17.42 11.14
N ASP A 154 -12.38 -17.56 12.44
CA ASP A 154 -13.18 -16.60 13.22
C ASP A 154 -12.56 -15.21 13.23
N ARG A 155 -11.23 -15.13 13.41
CA ARG A 155 -10.51 -13.87 13.32
C ARG A 155 -10.65 -13.22 11.93
N ARG A 156 -10.48 -13.99 10.85
CA ARG A 156 -10.68 -13.49 9.48
C ARG A 156 -12.11 -12.98 9.28
N ASN A 157 -13.11 -13.70 9.80
CA ASN A 157 -14.53 -13.32 9.69
C ASN A 157 -14.85 -12.04 10.45
N GLY A 158 -14.31 -11.86 11.66
CA GLY A 158 -14.42 -10.60 12.41
C GLY A 158 -13.85 -9.42 11.63
N LEU A 159 -12.66 -9.60 11.05
CA LEU A 159 -12.00 -8.57 10.23
C LEU A 159 -12.78 -8.25 8.95
N ARG A 160 -13.36 -9.25 8.27
CA ARG A 160 -14.24 -9.01 7.10
C ARG A 160 -15.45 -8.16 7.47
N LYS A 161 -16.10 -8.42 8.61
CA LYS A 161 -17.24 -7.61 9.10
C LYS A 161 -16.81 -6.17 9.39
N GLN A 162 -15.68 -5.99 10.07
CA GLN A 162 -15.14 -4.66 10.35
C GLN A 162 -14.79 -3.88 9.08
N ILE A 163 -14.19 -4.54 8.08
CA ILE A 163 -13.88 -3.94 6.78
C ILE A 163 -15.15 -3.49 6.08
N LYS A 164 -16.18 -4.33 6.03
CA LYS A 164 -17.48 -3.98 5.43
C LYS A 164 -18.11 -2.76 6.12
N ALA A 165 -18.11 -2.72 7.44
CA ALA A 165 -18.62 -1.59 8.23
C ALA A 165 -17.83 -0.29 7.98
N ASN A 166 -16.49 -0.39 7.89
CA ASN A 166 -15.64 0.75 7.58
C ASN A 166 -15.90 1.27 6.17
N LEU A 167 -16.06 0.38 5.18
CA LEU A 167 -16.39 0.75 3.81
C LEU A 167 -17.74 1.46 3.71
N SER A 168 -18.78 0.97 4.40
CA SER A 168 -20.08 1.63 4.43
C SER A 168 -20.02 2.99 5.14
N ALA A 169 -19.31 3.09 6.26
CA ALA A 169 -19.14 4.35 6.98
C ALA A 169 -18.35 5.38 6.14
N ALA A 170 -17.34 4.92 5.41
CA ALA A 170 -16.57 5.76 4.50
C ALA A 170 -17.39 6.27 3.31
N ALA A 171 -18.17 5.38 2.69
CA ALA A 171 -19.11 5.75 1.63
C ALA A 171 -20.10 6.81 2.10
N ALA A 172 -20.64 6.66 3.33
CA ALA A 172 -21.52 7.66 3.94
C ALA A 172 -20.82 8.98 4.26
N SER A 173 -19.55 8.93 4.70
CA SER A 173 -18.78 10.12 5.07
C SER A 173 -18.09 10.84 3.89
N GLY A 174 -18.14 10.27 2.68
CA GLY A 174 -17.40 10.76 1.51
C GLY A 174 -15.88 10.77 1.68
N LYS A 175 -15.35 10.13 2.73
CA LYS A 175 -13.90 10.03 2.98
C LYS A 175 -13.37 8.82 2.24
N ASP A 176 -12.60 9.06 1.20
CA ASP A 176 -11.89 8.03 0.44
C ASP A 176 -10.98 7.21 1.38
N LEU A 177 -11.33 5.94 1.65
CA LEU A 177 -10.48 5.01 2.41
C LEU A 177 -9.24 4.55 1.66
N GLU A 178 -9.06 5.02 0.43
CA GLU A 178 -7.86 4.79 -0.35
C GLU A 178 -7.08 6.08 -0.42
N GLY A 179 -6.00 6.17 0.35
CA GLY A 179 -4.98 7.16 0.06
C GLY A 179 -4.61 7.14 -1.43
N ASN A 180 -5.15 8.13 -2.17
CA ASN A 180 -4.72 8.69 -3.45
C ASN A 180 -4.35 7.78 -4.63
N MET A 181 -4.88 6.56 -4.73
CA MET A 181 -4.57 5.70 -5.89
C MET A 181 -5.78 5.13 -6.65
N LEU A 182 -6.95 4.94 -6.01
CA LEU A 182 -8.12 4.37 -6.68
C LEU A 182 -8.82 5.40 -7.57
N LEU A 183 -9.03 6.64 -7.11
CA LEU A 183 -9.63 7.69 -7.93
C LEU A 183 -8.76 8.02 -9.16
N VAL A 184 -7.43 8.02 -9.01
CA VAL A 184 -6.50 8.27 -10.13
C VAL A 184 -6.54 7.13 -11.15
N LEU A 185 -6.67 5.88 -10.70
CA LEU A 185 -6.75 4.73 -11.62
C LEU A 185 -8.13 4.61 -12.28
N LEU A 186 -9.22 4.84 -11.54
CA LEU A 186 -10.58 4.89 -12.10
C LEU A 186 -10.75 6.08 -13.05
N ALA A 187 -10.27 7.28 -12.68
CA ALA A 187 -10.29 8.44 -13.56
C ALA A 187 -9.44 8.21 -14.81
N LYS A 188 -8.26 7.58 -14.70
CA LYS A 188 -7.45 7.19 -15.87
C LYS A 188 -8.17 6.16 -16.75
N GLN A 189 -8.88 5.19 -16.16
CA GLN A 189 -9.61 4.18 -16.91
C GLN A 189 -10.84 4.78 -17.61
N HIS A 190 -11.57 5.68 -16.94
CA HIS A 190 -12.71 6.39 -17.49
C HIS A 190 -12.30 7.36 -18.62
N LEU A 191 -11.20 8.10 -18.44
CA LEU A 191 -10.63 8.98 -19.46
C LEU A 191 -10.18 8.18 -20.70
N ARG A 192 -9.64 6.98 -20.50
CA ARG A 192 -9.26 6.06 -21.59
C ARG A 192 -10.47 5.54 -22.37
N GLN A 193 -11.58 5.25 -21.69
CA GLN A 193 -12.82 4.82 -22.35
C GLN A 193 -13.53 5.96 -23.09
N MET A 194 -13.46 7.20 -22.56
CA MET A 194 -14.01 8.39 -23.24
C MET A 194 -13.21 8.72 -24.51
N SER A 195 -11.88 8.64 -24.46
CA SER A 195 -11.02 8.83 -25.64
C SER A 195 -11.25 7.77 -26.72
N ALA A 196 -11.46 6.51 -26.33
CA ALA A 196 -11.79 5.44 -27.28
C ALA A 196 -13.16 5.66 -27.96
N ARG A 197 -14.16 6.14 -27.22
CA ARG A 197 -15.49 6.49 -27.77
C ARG A 197 -15.44 7.67 -28.74
N ALA A 198 -14.65 8.71 -28.46
CA ALA A 198 -14.53 9.88 -29.31
C ALA A 198 -13.85 9.59 -30.66
N LEU A 199 -12.90 8.65 -30.69
CA LEU A 199 -12.23 8.23 -31.93
C LEU A 199 -13.15 7.40 -32.83
N ILE A 200 -14.05 6.60 -32.24
CA ILE A 200 -15.02 5.78 -32.99
C ILE A 200 -16.13 6.65 -33.60
N SER A 201 -16.52 7.75 -32.95
CA SER A 201 -17.54 8.66 -33.51
C SER A 201 -17.00 9.61 -34.59
N SER A 202 -15.68 9.81 -34.66
CA SER A 202 -15.02 10.69 -35.66
C SER A 202 -14.69 9.98 -36.97
N SER A 203 -14.79 8.65 -37.04
CA SER A 203 -14.52 7.85 -38.25
C SER A 203 -15.81 7.43 -38.99
N ALA A 204 -16.95 8.00 -38.62
CA ALA A 204 -18.28 7.68 -39.16
C ALA A 204 -18.91 8.84 -39.95
N PHE A 205 -18.10 9.82 -40.37
CA PHE A 205 -18.47 10.91 -41.28
C PHE A 205 -17.50 10.96 -42.45
#